data_AF-A0A438BW88-F1
#
_entry.id   AF-A0A438BW88-F1
#
_cell.length_a   1.000
_cell.length_b   1.000
_cell.length_c   1.000
_cell.angle_alpha   90.00
_cell.angle_beta   90.00
_cell.angle_gamma   90.00
#
_symmetry.space_group_name_H-M   'P 1'
#
loop_
_entity.id
_entity.type
_entity.pdbx_description
1 polymer ?
#
loop_
_entity_poly.entity_id
_entity_poly.type
_entity_poly.pdbx_seq_one_letter_code
_entity_poly.pdbx_strand_id
1 'polypeptide(L)'
;MFLPAKFLWSSKVPSKVKALAWLVAHGKVNTNDKLQLRRPYKALYPQWCILCKGNGESIDHLFLHCLVTIGLWHKLFNIVGLAWIPPRSLEDMLVITFKGLGNSLRGKTLWQIACLTLIWMVWQERNNRIFEDKGRTEKMVWDLIRFYSSLWASCTEAFRVPLNILQLNWIGEELHITIEFPIKLYCDNKVAISISHNPVQHDKTKHIEVDRHFIKEKIEKGIICMTYIPTGEQLADIFTKGLQKSSFEDFICKLDMINIYDPT
;
A
#
# COMPACT_ATOMS: atom_id res chain seq x y z
N MET A 1 -9.06 -0.09 27.82
CA MET A 1 -8.11 0.03 26.69
C MET A 1 -8.77 -0.62 25.49
N PHE A 2 -9.17 0.16 24.48
CA PHE A 2 -9.93 -0.36 23.33
C PHE A 2 -9.10 -1.39 22.55
N LEU A 3 -9.67 -2.58 22.35
CA LEU A 3 -8.94 -3.81 22.02
C LEU A 3 -8.30 -3.86 20.61
N PRO A 4 -8.76 -3.16 19.56
CA PRO A 4 -7.99 -3.13 18.30
C PRO A 4 -6.92 -2.04 18.27
N ALA A 5 -6.88 -1.08 19.21
CA ALA A 5 -5.95 0.05 19.15
C ALA A 5 -4.48 -0.41 19.19
N LYS A 6 -4.15 -1.38 20.05
CA LYS A 6 -2.80 -1.93 20.13
C LYS A 6 -2.43 -2.67 18.84
N PHE A 7 -3.34 -3.45 18.27
CA PHE A 7 -3.12 -4.18 17.01
C PHE A 7 -2.89 -3.22 15.83
N LEU A 8 -3.76 -2.21 15.69
CA LEU A 8 -3.75 -1.28 14.58
C LEU A 8 -2.58 -0.30 14.63
N TRP A 9 -2.36 0.36 15.77
CA TRP A 9 -1.38 1.43 15.84
C TRP A 9 0.06 0.93 15.94
N SER A 10 0.28 -0.28 16.48
CA SER A 10 1.59 -0.94 16.47
C SER A 10 2.00 -1.52 15.11
N SER A 11 1.04 -1.73 14.21
CA SER A 11 1.31 -2.31 12.89
C SER A 11 2.23 -1.43 12.04
N LYS A 12 2.92 -2.03 11.07
CA LYS A 12 3.89 -1.35 10.20
C LYS A 12 3.36 -1.09 8.79
N VAL A 13 2.06 -0.80 8.69
CA VAL A 13 1.39 -0.43 7.44
C VAL A 13 1.19 1.08 7.34
N PRO A 14 0.93 1.65 6.15
CA PRO A 14 0.69 3.08 5.98
C PRO A 14 -0.45 3.63 6.83
N SER A 15 -0.36 4.90 7.26
CA SER A 15 -1.35 5.55 8.13
C SER A 15 -2.78 5.53 7.55
N LYS A 16 -2.93 5.65 6.22
CA LYS A 16 -4.24 5.56 5.55
C LYS A 16 -4.93 4.20 5.73
N VAL A 17 -4.14 3.13 5.76
CA VAL A 17 -4.62 1.76 5.98
C VAL A 17 -5.06 1.58 7.43
N LYS A 18 -4.27 2.09 8.37
CA LYS A 18 -4.62 2.11 9.80
C LYS A 18 -5.91 2.89 10.05
N ALA A 19 -6.04 4.07 9.44
CA ALA A 19 -7.24 4.91 9.56
C ALA A 19 -8.48 4.20 9.01
N LEU A 20 -8.38 3.53 7.85
CA LEU A 20 -9.47 2.72 7.33
C LEU A 20 -9.83 1.59 8.30
N ALA A 21 -8.85 0.79 8.72
CA ALA A 21 -9.08 -0.35 9.60
C ALA A 21 -9.67 0.09 10.96
N TRP A 22 -9.30 1.27 11.45
CA TRP A 22 -9.92 1.91 12.61
C TRP A 22 -11.40 2.23 12.38
N LEU A 23 -11.73 2.86 11.25
CA LEU A 23 -13.12 3.14 10.88
C LEU A 23 -13.93 1.85 10.73
N VAL A 24 -13.33 0.84 10.14
CA VAL A 24 -13.91 -0.49 9.97
C VAL A 24 -14.21 -1.15 11.32
N ALA A 25 -13.25 -1.15 12.26
CA ALA A 25 -13.44 -1.69 13.61
C ALA A 25 -14.54 -0.96 14.40
N HIS A 26 -14.72 0.34 14.17
CA HIS A 26 -15.80 1.13 14.79
C HIS A 26 -17.14 1.05 14.05
N GLY A 27 -17.22 0.25 12.99
CA GLY A 27 -18.41 0.15 12.19
C GLY A 27 -18.72 1.41 11.38
N LYS A 28 -17.78 2.34 11.18
CA LYS A 28 -18.01 3.70 10.63
C LYS A 28 -17.72 3.86 9.14
N VAL A 29 -17.29 2.82 8.45
CA VAL A 29 -17.11 2.85 6.99
C VAL A 29 -18.43 2.96 6.25
N ASN A 30 -18.39 3.58 5.06
CA ASN A 30 -19.56 3.78 4.21
C ASN A 30 -19.90 2.52 3.42
N THR A 31 -20.34 1.48 4.12
CA THR A 31 -21.01 0.31 3.51
C THR A 31 -22.33 0.73 2.89
N ASN A 32 -22.91 -0.13 2.05
CA ASN A 32 -24.05 0.20 1.22
C ASN A 32 -25.27 0.66 2.03
N ASP A 33 -25.54 0.01 3.17
CA ASP A 33 -26.51 0.43 4.18
C ASP A 33 -26.35 1.91 4.61
N LYS A 34 -25.11 2.38 4.79
CA LYS A 34 -24.80 3.77 5.16
C LYS A 34 -24.73 4.71 3.97
N LEU A 35 -24.35 4.21 2.79
CA LEU A 35 -24.36 4.98 1.56
C LEU A 35 -25.77 5.31 1.13
N GLN A 36 -26.76 4.42 1.32
CA GLN A 36 -28.16 4.71 1.02
C GLN A 36 -28.68 5.93 1.77
N LEU A 37 -28.33 6.04 3.06
CA LEU A 37 -28.73 7.17 3.89
C LEU A 37 -28.09 8.50 3.46
N ARG A 38 -26.90 8.46 2.81
CA ARG A 38 -26.12 9.67 2.48
C ARG A 38 -26.18 10.07 1.01
N ARG A 39 -26.27 9.10 0.10
CA ARG A 39 -26.28 9.25 -1.36
C ARG A 39 -27.14 8.15 -2.01
N PRO A 40 -28.48 8.29 -1.95
CA PRO A 40 -29.42 7.25 -2.40
C PRO A 40 -29.19 6.79 -3.85
N TYR A 41 -28.83 7.72 -4.74
CA TYR A 41 -28.65 7.47 -6.17
C TYR A 41 -27.35 6.72 -6.55
N LYS A 42 -26.37 6.62 -5.64
CA LYS A 42 -25.13 5.84 -5.84
C LYS A 42 -25.11 4.52 -5.08
N ALA A 43 -26.07 4.33 -4.18
CA ALA A 43 -26.14 3.12 -3.41
C ALA A 43 -26.77 2.01 -4.27
N LEU A 44 -26.06 0.89 -4.36
CA LEU A 44 -26.62 -0.31 -4.95
C LEU A 44 -27.75 -0.81 -4.03
N TYR A 45 -28.68 -1.61 -4.55
CA TYR A 45 -29.80 -2.13 -3.77
C TYR A 45 -29.31 -2.79 -2.45
N PRO A 46 -29.97 -2.57 -1.30
CA PRO A 46 -29.42 -2.95 0.02
C PRO A 46 -29.20 -4.46 0.18
N GLN A 47 -29.89 -5.25 -0.64
CA GLN A 47 -29.81 -6.71 -0.64
C GLN A 47 -28.58 -7.25 -1.40
N TRP A 48 -27.72 -6.38 -1.93
CA TRP A 48 -26.61 -6.77 -2.79
C TRP A 48 -25.28 -6.14 -2.38
N CYS A 49 -24.24 -6.98 -2.42
CA CYS A 49 -22.84 -6.63 -2.31
C CYS A 49 -22.20 -6.65 -3.70
N ILE A 50 -21.51 -5.58 -4.07
CA ILE A 50 -20.91 -5.42 -5.40
C ILE A 50 -19.81 -6.45 -5.71
N LEU A 51 -19.24 -7.07 -4.69
CA LEU A 51 -18.22 -8.11 -4.86
C LEU A 51 -18.84 -9.46 -5.21
N CYS A 52 -19.74 -9.98 -4.37
CA CYS A 52 -20.31 -11.33 -4.53
C CYS A 52 -21.63 -11.39 -5.28
N LYS A 53 -22.31 -10.25 -5.48
CA LYS A 53 -23.57 -10.16 -6.23
C LYS A 53 -24.73 -11.00 -5.66
N GLY A 54 -24.67 -11.41 -4.39
CA GLY A 54 -25.61 -12.38 -3.83
C GLY A 54 -26.24 -12.04 -2.47
N ASN A 55 -25.50 -11.40 -1.57
CA ASN A 55 -25.97 -11.06 -0.21
C ASN A 55 -25.85 -9.55 0.04
N GLY A 56 -26.60 -9.02 1.02
CA GLY A 56 -26.51 -7.62 1.44
C GLY A 56 -25.11 -7.22 1.93
N GLU A 57 -24.70 -5.98 1.64
CA GLU A 57 -23.40 -5.46 2.06
C GLU A 57 -23.45 -4.94 3.50
N SER A 58 -22.85 -5.67 4.43
CA SER A 58 -22.46 -5.20 5.76
C SER A 58 -20.93 -5.22 5.91
N ILE A 59 -20.39 -4.70 7.01
CA ILE A 59 -18.94 -4.72 7.27
C ILE A 59 -18.44 -6.15 7.41
N ASP A 60 -19.10 -6.95 8.26
CA ASP A 60 -18.71 -8.35 8.46
C ASP A 60 -18.94 -9.17 7.18
N HIS A 61 -19.99 -8.87 6.41
CA HIS A 61 -20.15 -9.49 5.10
C HIS A 61 -18.98 -9.11 4.19
N LEU A 62 -18.73 -7.82 3.97
CA LEU A 62 -17.73 -7.34 3.03
C LEU A 62 -16.33 -7.89 3.32
N PHE A 63 -15.91 -7.88 4.59
CA PHE A 63 -14.53 -8.22 4.97
C PHE A 63 -14.32 -9.65 5.46
N LEU A 64 -15.38 -10.41 5.79
CA LEU A 64 -15.25 -11.79 6.26
C LEU A 64 -16.12 -12.79 5.50
N HIS A 65 -17.42 -12.52 5.35
CA HIS A 65 -18.39 -13.52 4.90
C HIS A 65 -18.75 -13.46 3.40
N CYS A 66 -18.21 -12.48 2.68
CA CYS A 66 -18.38 -12.34 1.24
C CYS A 66 -17.63 -13.47 0.53
N LEU A 67 -18.27 -14.16 -0.42
CA LEU A 67 -17.66 -15.30 -1.13
C LEU A 67 -16.28 -14.98 -1.72
N VAL A 68 -16.13 -13.78 -2.29
CA VAL A 68 -14.84 -13.29 -2.83
C VAL A 68 -13.82 -13.14 -1.70
N THR A 69 -14.21 -12.48 -0.61
CA THR A 69 -13.32 -12.22 0.54
C THR A 69 -12.95 -13.50 1.29
N ILE A 70 -13.88 -14.43 1.44
CA ILE A 70 -13.64 -15.79 1.95
C ILE A 70 -12.56 -16.48 1.12
N GLY A 71 -12.68 -16.44 -0.22
CA GLY A 71 -11.67 -16.99 -1.12
C GLY A 71 -10.28 -16.41 -0.91
N LEU A 72 -10.18 -15.08 -0.72
CA LEU A 72 -8.91 -14.41 -0.42
C LEU A 72 -8.33 -14.82 0.94
N TRP A 73 -9.16 -14.95 1.98
CA TRP A 73 -8.71 -15.45 3.28
C TRP A 73 -8.25 -16.91 3.20
N HIS A 74 -8.96 -17.78 2.49
CA HIS A 74 -8.52 -19.16 2.28
C HIS A 74 -7.17 -19.22 1.59
N LYS A 75 -6.94 -18.43 0.54
CA LYS A 75 -5.62 -18.36 -0.12
C LYS A 75 -4.52 -17.91 0.85
N LEU A 76 -4.80 -16.95 1.74
CA LEU A 76 -3.86 -16.49 2.75
C LEU A 76 -3.51 -17.57 3.77
N PHE A 77 -4.51 -18.25 4.32
CA PHE A 77 -4.31 -19.31 5.31
C PHE A 77 -3.69 -20.57 4.71
N ASN A 78 -3.97 -20.87 3.45
CA ASN A 78 -3.34 -21.97 2.73
C ASN A 78 -1.82 -21.78 2.56
N ILE A 79 -1.31 -20.54 2.45
CA ILE A 79 0.14 -20.29 2.42
C ILE A 79 0.84 -20.83 3.67
N VAL A 80 0.18 -20.73 4.83
CA VAL A 80 0.71 -21.21 6.11
C VAL A 80 0.24 -22.62 6.47
N GLY A 81 -0.42 -23.31 5.54
CA GLY A 81 -0.92 -24.68 5.72
C GLY A 81 -2.07 -24.81 6.72
N LEU A 82 -2.85 -23.74 6.93
CA LEU A 82 -3.97 -23.73 7.86
C LEU A 82 -5.31 -23.62 7.14
N ALA A 83 -6.34 -24.26 7.69
CA ALA A 83 -7.71 -24.03 7.26
C ALA A 83 -8.23 -22.71 7.86
N TRP A 84 -8.76 -21.83 7.01
CA TRP A 84 -9.46 -20.63 7.48
C TRP A 84 -10.87 -20.97 7.96
N ILE A 85 -11.20 -20.52 9.17
CA ILE A 85 -12.55 -20.54 9.71
C ILE A 85 -12.90 -19.09 10.03
N PRO A 86 -13.80 -18.44 9.28
CA PRO A 86 -14.09 -17.02 9.48
C PRO A 86 -14.71 -16.79 10.86
N PRO A 87 -14.20 -15.82 11.64
CA PRO A 87 -14.81 -15.43 12.91
C PRO A 87 -16.16 -14.75 12.66
N ARG A 88 -16.95 -14.60 13.73
CA ARG A 88 -18.30 -14.02 13.64
C ARG A 88 -18.25 -12.56 13.21
N SER A 89 -17.32 -11.79 13.78
CA SER A 89 -17.14 -10.37 13.48
C SER A 89 -15.69 -10.03 13.13
N LEU A 90 -15.52 -8.92 12.43
CA LEU A 90 -14.19 -8.40 12.13
C LEU A 90 -13.49 -7.83 13.37
N GLU A 91 -14.25 -7.39 14.38
CA GLU A 91 -13.67 -7.01 15.67
C GLU A 91 -12.99 -8.22 16.33
N ASP A 92 -13.66 -9.38 16.38
CA ASP A 92 -13.07 -10.62 16.89
C ASP A 92 -11.79 -10.96 16.12
N MET A 93 -11.84 -10.82 14.79
CA MET A 93 -10.71 -11.07 13.90
C MET A 93 -9.47 -10.22 14.22
N LEU A 94 -9.66 -8.93 14.52
CA LEU A 94 -8.56 -8.01 14.87
C LEU A 94 -8.01 -8.22 16.29
N VAL A 95 -8.77 -8.88 17.17
CA VAL A 95 -8.38 -9.15 18.56
C VAL A 95 -7.76 -10.54 18.72
N ILE A 96 -8.07 -11.49 17.84
CA ILE A 96 -7.50 -12.84 17.87
C ILE A 96 -5.97 -12.78 17.76
N THR A 97 -5.29 -13.33 18.77
CA THR A 97 -3.84 -13.53 18.74
C THR A 97 -3.55 -14.76 17.89
N PHE A 98 -3.37 -14.55 16.58
CA PHE A 98 -3.00 -15.62 15.67
C PHE A 98 -1.55 -16.08 15.92
N LYS A 99 -1.40 -17.34 16.34
CA LYS A 99 -0.09 -17.96 16.63
C LYS A 99 0.45 -18.81 15.47
N GLY A 100 -0.27 -18.90 14.35
CA GLY A 100 0.10 -19.77 13.22
C GLY A 100 1.41 -19.40 12.52
N LEU A 101 1.85 -18.14 12.63
CA LEU A 101 3.16 -17.67 12.15
C LEU A 101 4.24 -17.66 13.26
N GLY A 102 3.98 -18.37 14.37
CA GLY A 102 4.82 -18.39 15.57
C GLY A 102 4.60 -17.18 16.48
N ASN A 103 5.06 -17.27 17.73
CA ASN A 103 4.91 -16.21 18.74
C ASN A 103 5.94 -15.07 18.62
N SER A 104 6.80 -15.13 17.61
CA SER A 104 7.86 -14.15 17.39
C SER A 104 7.28 -12.77 17.02
N LEU A 105 8.04 -11.70 17.30
CA LEU A 105 7.68 -10.35 16.86
C LEU A 105 7.48 -10.28 15.34
N ARG A 106 8.30 -11.05 14.60
CA ARG A 106 8.22 -11.24 13.15
C ARG A 106 6.88 -11.84 12.72
N GLY A 107 6.46 -12.96 13.33
CA GLY A 107 5.18 -13.61 13.02
C GLY A 107 3.97 -12.71 13.29
N LYS A 108 3.97 -12.01 14.43
CA LYS A 108 2.93 -11.02 14.76
C LYS A 108 2.86 -9.87 13.76
N THR A 109 4.02 -9.37 13.33
CA THR A 109 4.10 -8.27 12.35
C THR A 109 3.60 -8.70 10.98
N LEU A 110 4.00 -9.89 10.50
CA LEU A 110 3.50 -10.44 9.23
C LEU A 110 2.00 -10.64 9.24
N TRP A 111 1.47 -11.18 10.33
CA TRP A 111 0.03 -11.35 10.49
C TRP A 111 -0.71 -10.01 10.41
N GLN A 112 -0.27 -9.00 11.17
CA GLN A 112 -0.86 -7.66 11.11
C GLN A 112 -0.84 -7.08 9.69
N ILE A 113 0.29 -7.19 9.00
CA ILE A 113 0.45 -6.67 7.63
C ILE A 113 -0.48 -7.40 6.67
N ALA A 114 -0.49 -8.73 6.67
CA ALA A 114 -1.33 -9.52 5.78
C ALA A 114 -2.82 -9.19 5.97
N CYS A 115 -3.28 -9.11 7.22
CA CYS A 115 -4.68 -8.82 7.52
C CYS A 115 -5.09 -7.41 7.07
N LEU A 116 -4.28 -6.41 7.40
CA LEU A 116 -4.57 -5.02 7.05
C LEU A 116 -4.46 -4.77 5.55
N THR A 117 -3.57 -5.50 4.86
CA THR A 117 -3.48 -5.44 3.39
C THR A 117 -4.73 -6.02 2.74
N LEU A 118 -5.21 -7.18 3.20
CA LEU A 118 -6.42 -7.80 2.66
C LEU A 118 -7.65 -6.89 2.86
N ILE A 119 -7.85 -6.37 4.08
CA ILE A 119 -8.92 -5.41 4.39
C ILE A 119 -8.84 -4.19 3.47
N TRP A 120 -7.64 -3.62 3.31
CA TRP A 120 -7.43 -2.47 2.43
C TRP A 120 -7.75 -2.79 0.97
N MET A 121 -7.27 -3.93 0.45
CA MET A 121 -7.48 -4.34 -0.95
C MET A 121 -8.95 -4.63 -1.26
N VAL A 122 -9.67 -5.31 -0.35
CA VAL A 122 -11.11 -5.54 -0.49
C VAL A 122 -11.87 -4.21 -0.52
N TRP A 123 -11.53 -3.27 0.35
CA TRP A 123 -12.16 -1.95 0.37
C TRP A 123 -11.89 -1.15 -0.91
N GLN A 124 -10.65 -1.17 -1.41
CA GLN A 124 -10.27 -0.51 -2.65
C GLN A 124 -11.00 -1.12 -3.85
N GLU A 125 -11.02 -2.45 -3.96
CA GLU A 125 -11.74 -3.14 -5.03
C GLU A 125 -13.23 -2.81 -5.03
N ARG A 126 -13.86 -2.82 -3.86
CA ARG A 126 -15.27 -2.44 -3.70
C ARG A 126 -15.51 -1.00 -4.17
N ASN A 127 -14.66 -0.06 -3.79
CA ASN A 127 -14.82 1.34 -4.18
C ASN A 127 -14.58 1.56 -5.68
N ASN A 128 -13.59 0.91 -6.28
CA ASN A 128 -13.33 1.01 -7.72
C ASN A 128 -14.52 0.54 -8.55
N ARG A 129 -15.18 -0.56 -8.14
CA ARG A 129 -16.39 -1.06 -8.81
C ARG A 129 -17.58 -0.11 -8.68
N ILE A 130 -17.72 0.60 -7.57
CA ILE A 130 -18.86 1.50 -7.34
C ILE A 130 -18.65 2.89 -7.97
N PHE A 131 -17.44 3.43 -7.87
CA PHE A 131 -17.18 4.83 -8.22
C PHE A 131 -16.48 5.01 -9.57
N GLU A 132 -15.74 4.01 -10.03
CA GLU A 132 -15.01 4.07 -11.30
C GLU A 132 -15.51 3.06 -12.34
N ASP A 133 -16.48 2.21 -11.98
CA ASP A 133 -16.99 1.09 -12.81
C ASP A 133 -15.86 0.16 -13.31
N LYS A 134 -14.78 0.05 -12.54
CA LYS A 134 -13.62 -0.80 -12.81
C LYS A 134 -13.59 -1.96 -11.83
N GLY A 135 -13.64 -3.18 -12.35
CA GLY A 135 -13.49 -4.41 -11.56
C GLY A 135 -12.26 -5.20 -11.99
N ARG A 136 -11.44 -5.60 -11.01
CA ARG A 136 -10.34 -6.55 -11.23
C ARG A 136 -10.81 -7.97 -10.99
N THR A 137 -10.09 -8.93 -11.58
CA THR A 137 -10.31 -10.36 -11.31
C THR A 137 -9.81 -10.72 -9.92
N GLU A 138 -10.35 -11.80 -9.33
CA GLU A 138 -9.91 -12.29 -8.02
C GLU A 138 -8.39 -12.55 -7.98
N LYS A 139 -7.83 -13.07 -9.08
CA LYS A 139 -6.39 -13.32 -9.23
C LYS A 139 -5.58 -12.03 -9.10
N MET A 140 -5.96 -10.98 -9.83
CA MET A 140 -5.26 -9.68 -9.75
C MET A 140 -5.36 -9.06 -8.35
N VAL A 141 -6.52 -9.14 -7.70
CA VAL A 141 -6.69 -8.67 -6.32
C VAL A 141 -5.78 -9.43 -5.36
N TRP A 142 -5.66 -10.75 -5.54
CA TRP A 142 -4.77 -11.59 -4.75
C TRP A 142 -3.29 -11.25 -4.96
N ASP A 143 -2.87 -11.03 -6.21
CA ASP A 143 -1.49 -10.67 -6.55
C ASP A 143 -1.12 -9.31 -5.93
N LEU A 144 -2.05 -8.35 -5.91
CA LEU A 144 -1.89 -7.07 -5.21
C LEU A 144 -1.78 -7.24 -3.69
N ILE A 145 -2.57 -8.13 -3.09
CA ILE A 145 -2.45 -8.43 -1.65
C ILE A 145 -1.06 -8.96 -1.33
N ARG A 146 -0.54 -9.91 -2.13
CA ARG A 146 0.82 -10.42 -1.95
C ARG A 146 1.85 -9.32 -2.12
N PHE A 147 1.73 -8.51 -3.17
CA PHE A 147 2.63 -7.40 -3.46
C PHE A 147 2.72 -6.42 -2.29
N TYR A 148 1.59 -5.87 -1.84
CA TYR A 148 1.57 -4.86 -0.77
C TYR A 148 1.96 -5.46 0.59
N SER A 149 1.60 -6.71 0.86
CA SER A 149 2.02 -7.39 2.08
C SER A 149 3.53 -7.56 2.13
N SER A 150 4.14 -8.01 1.02
CA SER A 150 5.60 -8.13 0.89
C SER A 150 6.28 -6.77 0.95
N LEU A 151 5.74 -5.76 0.27
CA LEU A 151 6.25 -4.41 0.26
C LEU A 151 6.30 -3.83 1.68
N TRP A 152 5.17 -3.87 2.41
CA TRP A 152 5.13 -3.33 3.76
C TRP A 152 5.95 -4.15 4.75
N ALA A 153 6.03 -5.48 4.58
CA ALA A 153 6.91 -6.33 5.37
C ALA A 153 8.39 -5.96 5.17
N SER A 154 8.79 -5.69 3.92
CA SER A 154 10.16 -5.28 3.56
C SER A 154 10.56 -3.93 4.18
N CYS A 155 9.60 -3.02 4.34
CA CYS A 155 9.79 -1.74 5.04
C CYS A 155 9.87 -1.86 6.57
N THR A 156 9.76 -3.07 7.14
CA THR A 156 9.85 -3.25 8.59
C THR A 156 11.27 -3.61 9.06
N GLU A 157 11.67 -2.99 10.17
CA GLU A 157 12.91 -3.32 10.88
C GLU A 157 13.02 -4.81 11.26
N ALA A 158 11.87 -5.48 11.42
CA ALA A 158 11.80 -6.89 11.79
C ALA A 158 12.28 -7.82 10.66
N PHE A 159 12.12 -7.41 9.40
CA PHE A 159 12.47 -8.23 8.25
C PHE A 159 13.66 -7.71 7.47
N ARG A 160 13.98 -6.41 7.46
CA ARG A 160 15.15 -5.78 6.79
C ARG A 160 15.60 -6.55 5.53
N VAL A 161 14.62 -6.97 4.72
CA VAL A 161 14.88 -7.48 3.38
C VAL A 161 14.69 -6.26 2.50
N PRO A 162 15.72 -5.80 1.78
CA PRO A 162 15.54 -4.65 0.91
C PRO A 162 14.44 -4.97 -0.10
N LEU A 163 13.58 -3.99 -0.43
CA LEU A 163 12.67 -4.09 -1.58
C LEU A 163 13.45 -4.72 -2.75
N ASN A 164 13.17 -5.97 -3.06
CA ASN A 164 13.83 -6.61 -4.18
C ASN A 164 13.20 -6.04 -5.44
N ILE A 165 14.07 -5.47 -6.27
CA ILE A 165 14.11 -5.42 -7.75
C ILE A 165 13.11 -6.32 -8.48
N LEU A 166 12.80 -7.52 -7.94
CA LEU A 166 11.75 -8.42 -8.42
C LEU A 166 10.38 -7.75 -8.59
N GLN A 167 10.05 -6.71 -7.83
CA GLN A 167 8.79 -5.98 -7.95
C GLN A 167 8.80 -4.89 -9.03
N LEU A 168 9.97 -4.32 -9.35
CA LEU A 168 10.08 -3.30 -10.41
C LEU A 168 10.01 -3.93 -11.80
N ASN A 169 10.58 -5.12 -11.99
CA ASN A 169 10.48 -5.85 -13.27
C ASN A 169 9.03 -6.23 -13.61
N TRP A 170 8.19 -6.58 -12.63
CA TRP A 170 6.77 -6.87 -12.86
C TRP A 170 5.91 -5.63 -13.12
N ILE A 171 6.20 -4.51 -12.46
CA ILE A 171 5.58 -3.21 -12.81
C ILE A 171 5.96 -2.81 -14.25
N GLY A 172 7.20 -3.11 -14.66
CA GLY A 172 7.66 -2.93 -16.03
C GLY A 172 6.94 -3.83 -17.04
N GLU A 173 6.75 -5.11 -16.73
CA GLU A 173 6.02 -6.04 -17.60
C GLU A 173 4.52 -5.71 -17.72
N GLU A 174 3.86 -5.26 -16.65
CA GLU A 174 2.44 -4.85 -16.72
C GLU A 174 2.22 -3.44 -17.33
N LEU A 175 3.22 -2.54 -17.28
CA LEU A 175 3.15 -1.21 -17.89
C LEU A 175 3.87 -1.10 -19.25
N HIS A 176 4.41 -2.20 -19.77
CA HIS A 176 5.31 -2.24 -20.95
C HIS A 176 6.56 -1.33 -20.82
N ILE A 177 7.04 -1.08 -19.60
CA ILE A 177 8.23 -0.28 -19.33
C ILE A 177 9.41 -1.22 -19.08
N THR A 178 10.34 -1.30 -20.02
CA THR A 178 11.62 -2.01 -19.84
C THR A 178 12.51 -1.21 -18.88
N ILE A 179 12.84 -1.79 -17.73
CA ILE A 179 13.75 -1.16 -16.76
C ILE A 179 15.16 -1.66 -17.01
N GLU A 180 16.03 -0.77 -17.50
CA GLU A 180 17.44 -1.05 -17.69
C GLU A 180 18.24 -0.88 -16.38
N PHE A 181 19.18 -1.79 -16.12
CA PHE A 181 20.09 -1.71 -14.97
C PHE A 181 21.44 -1.14 -15.39
N PRO A 182 22.08 -0.30 -14.55
CA PRO A 182 21.62 0.18 -13.24
C PRO A 182 20.51 1.25 -13.34
N ILE A 183 19.59 1.25 -12.37
CA ILE A 183 18.50 2.25 -12.30
C ILE A 183 19.10 3.62 -11.99
N LYS A 184 18.84 4.61 -12.85
CA LYS A 184 19.28 5.99 -12.64
C LYS A 184 18.37 6.68 -11.63
N LEU A 185 18.91 7.00 -10.44
CA LEU A 185 18.28 7.87 -9.47
C LEU A 185 18.78 9.30 -9.65
N TYR A 186 17.88 10.21 -10.00
CA TYR A 186 18.23 11.63 -10.20
C TYR A 186 18.11 12.40 -8.88
N CYS A 187 19.18 13.10 -8.49
CA CYS A 187 19.23 13.90 -7.27
C CYS A 187 19.80 15.29 -7.56
N ASP A 188 19.19 16.33 -6.99
CA ASP A 188 19.63 17.72 -7.14
C ASP A 188 20.58 18.20 -6.04
N ASN A 189 20.82 17.35 -5.05
CA ASN A 189 21.74 17.63 -3.97
C ASN A 189 23.07 16.89 -4.19
N LYS A 190 24.09 17.63 -4.66
CA LYS A 190 25.46 17.11 -4.85
C LYS A 190 26.07 16.52 -3.58
N VAL A 191 25.70 17.05 -2.41
CA VAL A 191 26.16 16.55 -1.11
C VAL A 191 25.51 15.21 -0.78
N ALA A 192 24.21 15.04 -1.09
CA ALA A 192 23.54 13.75 -0.91
C ALA A 192 24.14 12.67 -1.82
N ILE A 193 24.47 13.02 -3.07
CA ILE A 193 25.18 12.13 -4.00
C ILE A 193 26.56 11.77 -3.43
N SER A 194 27.37 12.74 -3.01
CA SER A 194 28.71 12.45 -2.46
C SER A 194 28.65 11.60 -1.20
N ILE A 195 27.67 11.83 -0.30
CA ILE A 195 27.47 11.03 0.91
C ILE A 195 27.07 9.59 0.58
N SER A 196 26.33 9.37 -0.51
CA SER A 196 25.91 8.03 -0.94
C SER A 196 27.07 7.18 -1.47
N HIS A 197 28.08 7.82 -2.08
CA HIS A 197 29.28 7.15 -2.61
C HIS A 197 30.45 7.08 -1.61
N ASN A 198 30.68 8.16 -0.83
CA ASN A 198 31.76 8.25 0.13
C ASN A 198 31.29 8.97 1.42
N PRO A 199 31.00 8.23 2.50
CA PRO A 199 30.40 8.81 3.69
C PRO A 199 31.42 9.64 4.49
N VAL A 200 31.37 10.96 4.36
CA VAL A 200 32.05 11.88 5.29
C VAL A 200 31.28 11.89 6.63
N GLN A 201 31.96 11.64 7.74
CA GLN A 201 31.37 11.73 9.07
C GLN A 201 31.11 13.20 9.43
N HIS A 202 29.84 13.59 9.46
CA HIS A 202 29.40 14.82 10.12
C HIS A 202 28.47 14.45 11.28
N ASP A 203 28.78 14.93 12.49
CA ASP A 203 28.19 14.53 13.78
C ASP A 203 26.69 14.87 13.99
N LYS A 204 25.94 15.30 12.97
CA LYS A 204 24.61 15.93 13.16
C LYS A 204 23.39 15.22 12.55
N THR A 205 23.46 13.98 12.07
CA THR A 205 22.29 13.39 11.35
C THR A 205 21.98 11.94 11.71
N LYS A 206 21.53 11.69 12.95
CA LYS A 206 21.08 10.36 13.43
C LYS A 206 19.89 9.75 12.66
N HIS A 207 19.04 10.58 12.02
CA HIS A 207 17.93 10.09 11.20
C HIS A 207 18.32 9.70 9.76
N ILE A 208 19.54 10.01 9.32
CA ILE A 208 20.02 9.76 7.95
C ILE A 208 20.83 8.45 7.87
N GLU A 209 21.29 7.91 9.00
CA GLU A 209 22.22 6.77 9.02
C GLU A 209 21.62 5.47 8.46
N VAL A 210 20.33 5.23 8.65
CA VAL A 210 19.64 4.00 8.19
C VAL A 210 19.48 4.02 6.66
N ASP A 211 18.95 5.10 6.11
CA ASP A 211 18.77 5.26 4.66
C ASP A 211 20.14 5.34 3.95
N ARG A 212 21.17 5.89 4.60
CA ARG A 212 22.54 5.97 4.08
C ARG A 212 23.16 4.60 3.85
N HIS A 213 23.07 3.69 4.83
CA HIS A 213 23.61 2.33 4.67
C HIS A 213 22.88 1.55 3.57
N PHE A 214 21.56 1.73 3.48
CA PHE A 214 20.75 1.11 2.45
C PHE A 214 21.11 1.58 1.03
N ILE A 215 21.20 2.90 0.81
CA ILE A 215 21.52 3.45 -0.52
C ILE A 215 22.93 3.03 -0.96
N LYS A 216 23.90 3.07 -0.04
CA LYS A 216 25.27 2.64 -0.31
C LYS A 216 25.35 1.18 -0.74
N GLU A 217 24.68 0.28 -0.02
CA GLU A 217 24.64 -1.16 -0.36
C GLU A 217 24.08 -1.40 -1.78
N LYS A 218 23.11 -0.58 -2.23
CA LYS A 218 22.51 -0.70 -3.56
C LYS A 218 23.38 -0.14 -4.68
N ILE A 219 24.16 0.90 -4.40
CA ILE A 219 25.17 1.44 -5.32
C ILE A 219 26.30 0.43 -5.49
N GLU A 220 26.81 -0.14 -4.39
CA GLU A 220 27.88 -1.15 -4.42
C GLU A 220 27.48 -2.43 -5.17
N LYS A 221 26.21 -2.82 -5.08
CA LYS A 221 25.64 -3.95 -5.82
C LYS A 221 25.34 -3.63 -7.30
N GLY A 222 25.61 -2.41 -7.77
CA GLY A 222 25.38 -2.00 -9.15
C GLY A 222 23.89 -1.94 -9.54
N ILE A 223 23.00 -1.82 -8.56
CA ILE A 223 21.54 -1.82 -8.78
C ILE A 223 21.06 -0.40 -9.12
N ILE A 224 21.66 0.59 -8.46
CA ILE A 224 21.30 2.00 -8.55
C ILE A 224 22.55 2.81 -8.92
N CYS A 225 22.37 3.76 -9.83
CA CYS A 225 23.36 4.79 -10.14
C CYS A 225 22.77 6.16 -9.81
N MET A 226 23.43 6.91 -8.92
CA MET A 226 23.03 8.27 -8.58
C MET A 226 23.54 9.23 -9.64
N THR A 227 22.63 9.99 -10.27
CA THR A 227 22.96 11.00 -11.27
C THR A 227 22.53 12.38 -10.78
N TYR A 228 23.40 13.37 -10.93
CA TYR A 228 23.05 14.74 -10.60
C TYR A 228 22.09 15.32 -11.64
N ILE A 229 21.05 16.02 -11.18
CA ILE A 229 20.15 16.81 -12.02
C ILE A 229 19.99 18.22 -11.42
N PRO A 230 19.95 19.31 -12.19
CA PRO A 230 19.64 20.62 -11.64
C PRO A 230 18.25 20.65 -10.99
N THR A 231 18.06 21.46 -9.93
CA THR A 231 16.76 21.57 -9.23
C THR A 231 15.61 21.97 -10.15
N GLY A 232 15.85 22.81 -11.17
CA GLY A 232 14.84 23.18 -12.18
C GLY A 232 14.43 22.04 -13.13
N GLU A 233 15.09 20.89 -13.05
CA GLU A 233 14.81 19.69 -13.83
C GLU A 233 14.38 18.51 -12.94
N GLN A 234 14.37 18.68 -11.61
CA GLN A 234 13.95 17.66 -10.67
C GLN A 234 12.42 17.57 -10.63
N LEU A 235 11.84 16.70 -11.46
CA LEU A 235 10.39 16.49 -11.54
C LEU A 235 9.76 16.07 -10.21
N ALA A 236 10.52 15.44 -9.29
CA ALA A 236 10.02 15.06 -7.97
C ALA A 236 9.63 16.26 -7.09
N ASP A 237 10.12 17.47 -7.41
CA ASP A 237 9.85 18.67 -6.62
C ASP A 237 8.37 19.07 -6.65
N ILE A 238 7.65 18.81 -7.76
CA ILE A 238 6.21 19.11 -7.86
C ILE A 238 5.38 18.34 -6.81
N PHE A 239 5.86 17.18 -6.38
CA PHE A 239 5.17 16.31 -5.42
C PHE A 239 5.57 16.58 -3.97
N THR A 240 6.65 17.32 -3.74
CA THR A 240 7.28 17.45 -2.42
C THR A 240 7.41 18.89 -1.93
N LYS A 241 7.30 19.89 -2.82
CA LYS A 241 7.48 21.31 -2.52
C LYS A 241 6.33 22.13 -3.10
N GLY A 242 6.03 23.27 -2.47
CA GLY A 242 5.18 24.31 -3.06
C GLY A 242 5.99 25.14 -4.04
N LEU A 243 5.77 24.96 -5.34
CA LEU A 243 6.53 25.61 -6.40
C LEU A 243 5.92 26.96 -6.82
N GLN A 244 6.76 27.86 -7.34
CA GLN A 244 6.30 29.08 -7.98
C GLN A 244 5.61 28.75 -9.31
N LYS A 245 4.65 29.60 -9.72
CA LYS A 245 3.77 29.33 -10.86
C LYS A 245 4.52 28.96 -12.15
N SER A 246 5.58 29.69 -12.48
CA SER A 246 6.39 29.42 -13.68
C SER A 246 7.03 28.03 -13.66
N SER A 247 7.71 27.65 -12.57
CA SER A 247 8.30 26.31 -12.44
C SER A 247 7.27 25.21 -12.38
N PHE A 248 6.10 25.48 -11.81
CA PHE A 248 4.98 24.53 -11.79
C PHE A 248 4.46 24.27 -13.21
N GLU A 249 4.22 25.33 -14.00
CA GLU A 249 3.79 25.22 -15.41
C GLU A 249 4.83 24.45 -16.25
N ASP A 250 6.12 24.74 -16.08
CA ASP A 250 7.20 24.01 -16.76
C ASP A 250 7.19 22.50 -16.44
N PHE A 251 6.93 22.13 -15.18
CA PHE A 251 6.86 20.72 -14.78
C PHE A 251 5.56 20.03 -15.22
N ILE A 252 4.43 20.74 -15.23
CA ILE A 252 3.16 20.22 -15.78
C ILE A 252 3.33 19.88 -17.26
N CYS A 253 3.99 20.74 -18.03
CA CYS A 253 4.32 20.46 -19.43
C CYS A 253 5.25 19.25 -19.59
N LYS A 254 6.28 19.12 -18.74
CA LYS A 254 7.22 17.97 -18.78
C LYS A 254 6.58 16.65 -18.37
N LEU A 255 5.59 16.68 -17.49
CA LEU A 255 4.84 15.50 -17.04
C LEU A 255 3.67 15.14 -17.94
N ASP A 256 3.44 15.92 -19.01
CA ASP A 256 2.31 15.78 -19.93
C ASP A 256 0.96 15.72 -19.19
N MET A 257 0.83 16.55 -18.15
CA MET A 257 -0.36 16.58 -17.31
C MET A 257 -1.47 17.40 -17.97
N ILE A 258 -2.55 16.72 -18.35
CA ILE A 258 -3.70 17.34 -19.04
C ILE A 258 -4.66 17.97 -18.02
N ASN A 259 -5.06 19.22 -18.28
CA ASN A 259 -6.12 19.89 -17.53
C ASN A 259 -7.49 19.36 -17.96
N ILE A 260 -8.12 18.54 -17.12
CA ILE A 260 -9.43 17.93 -17.40
C ILE A 260 -10.60 18.94 -17.41
N TYR A 261 -10.35 20.21 -17.11
CA TYR A 261 -11.33 21.29 -17.13
C TYR A 261 -11.12 22.27 -18.29
N ASP A 262 -10.07 22.09 -19.10
CA ASP A 262 -9.93 22.85 -20.34
C ASP A 262 -10.97 22.35 -21.36
N PRO A 263 -11.74 23.25 -22.00
CA PRO A 263 -12.64 22.84 -23.06
C PRO A 263 -11.82 22.38 -24.27
N THR A 264 -11.90 21.08 -24.55
CA THR A 264 -11.45 20.45 -25.80
C THR A 264 -12.17 21.02 -27.02
#